data_AF-A0A0C2YTP3-F1
#
_entry.id   AF-A0A0C2YTP3-F1
#
_cell.length_a   1.000
_cell.length_b   1.000
_cell.length_c   1.000
_cell.angle_alpha   90.00
_cell.angle_beta   90.00
_cell.angle_gamma   90.00
#
_symmetry.space_group_name_H-M   'P 1'
#
loop_
_entity.id
_entity.type
_entity.pdbx_description
1 polymer ?
#
loop_
_entity_poly.entity_id
_entity_poly.type
_entity_poly.pdbx_seq_one_letter_code
_entity_poly.pdbx_strand_id
1 'polypeptide(L)'
;MKTLCIYPTVRAIRQALESYKQCSGFVPTLMTMGEFEQKAMVVPNKTLVDPIVRAFYLKEATKFEAFERLKIDRDILRFYTKSEDIFKFLEELS
;
A
#
# COMPACT_ATOMS: atom_id res chain seq x y z
N MET A 1 -13.13 -11.67 -26.72
CA MET A 1 -12.34 -10.43 -26.60
C MET A 1 -12.06 -10.20 -25.12
N LYS A 2 -10.79 -10.03 -24.69
CA LYS A 2 -10.47 -9.79 -23.28
C LYS A 2 -10.57 -8.29 -23.00
N THR A 3 -11.54 -7.88 -22.18
CA THR A 3 -11.75 -6.48 -21.80
C THR A 3 -11.30 -6.27 -20.35
N LEU A 4 -10.55 -5.19 -20.12
CA LEU A 4 -10.14 -4.73 -18.80
C LEU A 4 -10.92 -3.46 -18.44
N CYS A 5 -11.63 -3.50 -17.32
CA CYS A 5 -12.37 -2.37 -16.79
C CYS A 5 -11.63 -1.80 -15.57
N ILE A 6 -11.30 -0.51 -15.62
CA ILE A 6 -10.51 0.18 -14.59
C ILE A 6 -11.45 1.06 -13.76
N TYR A 7 -11.34 0.97 -12.43
CA TYR A 7 -12.18 1.70 -11.49
C TYR A 7 -11.35 2.54 -10.52
N PRO A 8 -11.87 3.67 -10.02
CA PRO A 8 -11.12 4.55 -9.14
C PRO A 8 -10.87 3.93 -7.75
N THR A 9 -11.77 3.07 -7.26
CA THR A 9 -11.68 2.48 -5.92
C THR A 9 -12.16 1.03 -5.90
N VAL A 10 -11.71 0.27 -4.90
CA VAL A 10 -12.21 -1.09 -4.62
C VAL A 10 -13.73 -1.09 -4.40
N ARG A 11 -14.29 -0.05 -3.80
CA ARG A 11 -15.74 0.09 -3.59
C ARG A 11 -16.49 0.17 -4.92
N ALA A 12 -15.97 0.90 -5.90
CA ALA A 12 -16.56 0.99 -7.24
C ALA A 12 -16.51 -0.37 -7.96
N ILE A 13 -15.43 -1.15 -7.79
CA ILE A 13 -15.34 -2.52 -8.32
C ILE A 13 -16.43 -3.41 -7.72
N ARG A 14 -16.62 -3.35 -6.39
CA ARG A 14 -17.68 -4.12 -5.71
C ARG A 14 -19.06 -3.78 -6.25
N GLN A 15 -19.35 -2.49 -6.46
CA GLN A 15 -20.62 -2.05 -7.04
C GLN A 15 -20.81 -2.56 -8.47
N ALA A 16 -19.76 -2.49 -9.30
CA ALA A 16 -19.81 -3.03 -10.66
C ALA A 16 -20.02 -4.55 -10.69
N LEU A 17 -19.39 -5.29 -9.77
CA LEU A 17 -19.57 -6.73 -9.62
C LEU A 17 -21.04 -7.09 -9.32
N GLU A 18 -21.73 -6.33 -8.47
CA GLU A 18 -23.15 -6.57 -8.21
C GLU A 18 -24.01 -6.41 -9.48
N SER A 19 -23.68 -5.44 -10.35
CA SER A 19 -24.35 -5.30 -11.65
C SER A 19 -24.05 -6.49 -12.57
N TYR A 20 -22.81 -6.96 -12.62
CA TYR A 20 -22.43 -8.11 -13.44
C TYR A 20 -23.05 -9.43 -12.97
N LYS A 21 -23.33 -9.60 -11.68
CA LYS A 21 -24.04 -10.79 -11.16
C LYS A 21 -25.45 -10.95 -11.75
N GLN A 22 -26.08 -9.85 -12.15
CA GLN A 22 -27.42 -9.86 -12.76
C GLN A 22 -27.37 -10.18 -14.27
N CYS A 23 -26.19 -10.15 -14.88
CA CYS A 23 -26.01 -10.45 -16.30
C CYS A 23 -25.58 -11.91 -16.50
N SER A 24 -26.20 -12.60 -17.46
CA SER A 24 -25.71 -13.90 -17.93
C SER A 24 -24.49 -13.68 -18.83
N GLY A 25 -23.29 -13.99 -18.34
CA GLY A 25 -22.06 -13.85 -19.13
C GLY A 25 -20.78 -13.92 -18.31
N PHE A 26 -19.63 -13.87 -18.99
CA PHE A 26 -18.33 -13.81 -18.35
C PHE A 26 -18.06 -12.40 -17.80
N VAL A 27 -17.60 -12.32 -16.55
CA VAL A 27 -17.18 -11.06 -15.93
C VAL A 27 -15.87 -10.61 -16.57
N PRO A 28 -15.75 -9.34 -17.01
CA PRO A 28 -14.49 -8.82 -17.53
C PRO A 28 -13.43 -8.74 -16.42
N THR A 29 -12.16 -8.59 -16.79
CA THR A 29 -11.12 -8.35 -15.78
C THR A 29 -11.36 -6.95 -15.18
N LEU A 30 -11.43 -6.87 -13.85
CA LEU A 30 -11.62 -5.61 -13.13
C LEU A 30 -10.34 -5.31 -12.35
N MET A 31 -9.94 -4.04 -12.33
CA MET A 31 -8.85 -3.60 -11.45
C MET A 31 -9.02 -2.14 -11.05
N THR A 32 -8.33 -1.74 -9.99
CA THR A 32 -8.28 -0.34 -9.59
C THR A 32 -7.31 0.45 -10.45
N MET A 33 -7.49 1.77 -10.50
CA MET A 33 -6.56 2.69 -11.18
C MET A 33 -5.13 2.53 -10.64
N GLY A 34 -4.97 2.41 -9.32
CA GLY A 34 -3.66 2.22 -8.70
C GLY A 34 -2.99 0.91 -9.11
N GLU A 35 -3.73 -0.20 -9.17
CA GLU A 35 -3.19 -1.47 -9.67
C GLU A 35 -2.84 -1.39 -11.16
N PHE A 36 -3.64 -0.66 -11.94
CA PHE A 36 -3.38 -0.46 -13.37
C PHE A 36 -2.07 0.32 -13.56
N GLU A 37 -1.92 1.45 -12.88
CA GLU A 37 -0.70 2.28 -12.95
C GLU A 37 0.55 1.49 -12.56
N GLN A 38 0.48 0.69 -11.50
CA GLN A 38 1.60 -0.18 -11.09
C GLN A 38 2.00 -1.20 -12.15
N LYS A 39 1.04 -1.74 -12.91
CA LYS A 39 1.30 -2.75 -13.96
C LYS A 39 1.62 -2.13 -15.32
N ALA A 40 1.11 -0.93 -15.59
CA ALA A 40 1.31 -0.22 -16.86
C ALA A 40 2.66 0.49 -16.93
N MET A 41 3.24 0.84 -15.78
CA MET A 41 4.54 1.53 -15.73
C MET A 41 5.70 0.55 -15.94
N VAL A 42 6.21 0.50 -17.18
CA VAL A 42 7.39 -0.28 -17.55
C VAL A 42 8.57 0.65 -17.80
N VAL A 43 9.57 0.60 -16.93
CA VAL A 43 10.83 1.36 -17.09
C VAL A 43 11.98 0.35 -17.18
N PRO A 44 12.77 0.35 -18.28
CA PRO A 44 13.88 -0.58 -18.44
C PRO A 44 14.85 -0.53 -17.26
N ASN A 45 15.24 -1.71 -16.76
CA ASN A 45 16.21 -1.88 -15.67
C ASN A 45 15.84 -1.17 -14.36
N LYS A 46 14.54 -0.93 -14.13
CA LYS A 46 14.02 -0.36 -12.89
C LYS A 46 12.85 -1.18 -12.37
N THR A 47 12.69 -1.19 -11.06
CA THR A 47 11.55 -1.80 -10.37
C THR A 47 10.90 -0.76 -9.48
N LEU A 48 9.58 -0.86 -9.31
CA LEU A 48 8.86 -0.02 -8.36
C LEU A 48 9.37 -0.30 -6.94
N VAL A 49 9.57 0.75 -6.14
CA VAL A 49 10.02 0.62 -4.76
C VAL A 49 8.85 0.20 -3.86
N ASP A 50 8.89 -1.04 -3.42
CA ASP A 50 7.98 -1.59 -2.40
C ASP A 50 8.02 -0.75 -1.11
N PRO A 51 6.90 -0.63 -0.36
CA PRO A 51 6.87 0.13 0.90
C PRO A 51 7.97 -0.24 1.90
N ILE A 52 8.35 -1.52 2.00
CA ILE A 52 9.40 -1.99 2.91
C ILE A 52 10.76 -1.43 2.46
N VAL A 53 11.10 -1.61 1.18
CA VAL A 53 12.35 -1.11 0.60
C VAL A 53 12.43 0.41 0.72
N ARG A 54 11.31 1.10 0.53
CA ARG A 54 11.18 2.55 0.73
C ARG A 54 11.51 2.96 2.15
N ALA A 55 11.01 2.24 3.15
CA ALA A 55 11.32 2.51 4.56
C ALA A 55 12.81 2.34 4.85
N PHE A 56 13.47 1.33 4.26
CA PHE A 56 14.92 1.17 4.37
C PHE A 56 15.68 2.33 3.73
N TYR A 57 15.32 2.74 2.50
CA TYR A 57 15.95 3.89 1.85
C TYR A 57 15.71 5.19 2.62
N LEU A 58 14.52 5.40 3.18
CA LEU A 58 14.24 6.56 4.03
C LEU A 58 15.09 6.53 5.29
N LYS A 59 15.23 5.38 5.95
CA LYS A 59 16.09 5.22 7.13
C LYS A 59 17.57 5.47 6.80
N GLU A 60 18.02 5.05 5.63
CA GLU A 60 19.38 5.28 5.18
C GLU A 60 19.61 6.76 4.85
N ALA A 61 18.68 7.36 4.12
CA ALA A 61 18.69 8.79 3.84
C ALA A 61 18.69 9.58 5.16
N THR A 62 17.93 9.18 6.18
CA THR A 62 17.86 9.89 7.47
C THR A 62 19.08 9.77 8.37
N LYS A 63 20.15 9.10 7.94
CA LYS A 63 21.48 9.15 8.59
C LYS A 63 22.19 10.49 8.36
N PHE A 64 21.48 11.60 8.52
CA PHE A 64 22.09 12.92 8.53
C PHE A 64 22.68 13.17 9.93
N GLU A 65 23.91 13.67 10.01
CA GLU A 65 24.51 14.15 11.27
C GLU A 65 23.64 15.23 11.95
N ALA A 66 22.82 15.93 11.16
CA ALA A 66 21.86 16.91 11.66
C ALA A 66 20.71 16.30 12.49
N PHE A 67 20.44 15.00 12.42
CA PHE A 67 19.37 14.37 13.19
C PHE A 67 19.70 14.28 14.69
N GLU A 68 20.97 14.17 15.05
CA GLU A 68 21.45 14.35 16.44
C GLU A 68 21.06 15.73 16.97
N ARG A 69 21.04 16.76 16.11
CA ARG A 69 20.69 18.14 16.50
C ARG A 69 19.20 18.31 16.79
N LEU A 70 18.34 17.42 16.31
CA LEU A 70 16.90 17.43 16.60
C LEU A 70 16.62 17.01 18.05
N LYS A 71 17.59 16.42 18.77
CA LYS A 71 17.42 15.91 20.15
C LYS A 71 16.18 15.02 20.36
N ILE A 72 15.71 14.37 19.29
CA ILE A 72 14.59 13.42 19.36
C ILE A 72 15.20 12.05 19.62
N ASP A 73 14.82 11.45 20.75
CA ASP A 73 15.25 10.12 21.13
C ASP A 73 14.66 9.08 20.16
N ARG A 74 15.55 8.33 19.48
CA ARG A 74 15.16 7.32 18.49
C ARG A 74 14.44 6.15 19.15
N ASP A 75 14.69 5.87 20.43
CA ASP A 75 14.03 4.79 21.15
C ASP A 75 12.56 5.12 21.45
N ILE A 76 12.24 6.40 21.66
CA ILE A 76 10.85 6.88 21.79
C ILE A 76 10.09 6.70 20.47
N LEU A 77 10.68 7.08 19.33
CA LEU A 77 10.06 6.87 18.01
C LEU A 77 9.81 5.38 17.72
N ARG A 78 10.75 4.52 18.13
CA ARG A 78 10.66 3.06 17.98
C ARG A 78 9.56 2.46 18.86
N PHE A 79 9.34 3.04 20.04
CA PHE A 79 8.22 2.69 20.92
C PHE A 79 6.88 3.04 20.26
N TYR A 80 6.71 4.27 19.74
CA TYR A 80 5.47 4.68 19.07
C TYR A 80 5.14 3.87 17.81
N THR A 81 6.15 3.45 17.03
CA THR A 81 5.91 2.65 15.82
C THR A 81 5.52 1.20 16.12
N LYS A 82 5.89 0.66 17.29
CA LYS A 82 5.55 -0.71 17.71
C LYS A 82 4.41 -0.76 18.72
N SER A 83 4.07 0.36 19.32
CA SER A 83 3.04 0.40 20.36
C SER A 83 1.68 0.02 19.81
N GLU A 84 1.39 0.33 18.55
CA GLU A 84 0.11 -0.02 17.92
C GLU A 84 -0.09 -1.54 17.83
N ASP A 85 0.97 -2.30 17.54
CA ASP A 85 0.93 -3.77 17.52
C ASP A 85 0.76 -4.35 18.94
N ILE A 86 1.42 -3.75 19.94
CA ILE A 86 1.30 -4.16 21.34
C ILE A 86 -0.11 -3.88 21.88
N PHE A 87 -0.69 -2.72 21.56
CA PHE A 87 -2.05 -2.37 22.00
C PHE A 87 -3.11 -3.26 21.34
N LYS A 88 -3.00 -3.55 20.04
CA LYS A 88 -3.89 -4.51 19.37
C LYS A 88 -3.81 -5.90 20.01
N PHE A 89 -2.60 -6.39 20.30
CA PHE A 89 -2.42 -7.67 20.97
C PHE A 89 -3.08 -7.72 22.36
N LEU A 90 -2.97 -6.65 23.15
CA LEU A 90 -3.60 -6.57 24.48
C LEU A 90 -5.13 -6.47 24.40
N GLU A 91 -5.67 -5.75 23.42
CA GLU A 91 -7.11 -5.73 23.15
C GLU A 91 -7.66 -7.11 22.77
N GLU A 92 -6.90 -7.88 21.99
CA GLU A 92 -7.29 -9.25 21.61
C GLU A 92 -7.27 -10.26 22.77
N LEU A 93 -6.52 -9.97 23.84
CA LEU A 93 -6.43 -10.80 25.05
C LEU A 93 -7.50 -10.48 26.11
N SER A 94 -8.23 -9.37 25.94
CA SER A 94 -9.25 -8.87 26.89
C SER A 94 -10.65 -9.30 26.48
#